data_AF-A0A7C5X7L1-F1
#
_entry.id   AF-A0A7C5X7L1-F1
#
_cell.length_a   1.000
_cell.length_b   1.000
_cell.length_c   1.000
_cell.angle_alpha   90.00
_cell.angle_beta   90.00
_cell.angle_gamma   90.00
#
_symmetry.space_group_name_H-M   'P 1'
#
loop_
_entity.id
_entity.type
_entity.pdbx_description
1 polymer ?
#
loop_
_entity_poly.entity_id
_entity_poly.type
_entity_poly.pdbx_seq_one_letter_code
_entity_poly.pdbx_strand_id
1 'polypeptide(L)'
;MTSNGDEGGLEKVIDVVRAVSSAIYGILQYAFVIQYPIPVGLVVTVGVALYRRFHRELAKNPFKLPVEKLREYLAEARVEEEKLSRELRDIERLIRRVEAGEIKVEEEHRNLLNAKRRQLEEAVKLAREKVMLTEMVIMVKENVELFNQLFGRDMFERLLDPEELSKLMDKEVLRMVESVDVGSLHTYFNQVFPLILRNPEGFRAEVKPEQPPQPPPRPGYVPLELVDRLAREGGVEDWVDLIRRSLETGERVRLPPGRYVGREGYRNLIRALYLLLETEKPSKLKEVVEDRFLSRAVDYLKQLRSGVVEVAPDSSDAGYLDDLLQITCGDPVREERTESEVVRQYKLQLGGRAVTIERRVVKDPATGRAQKVVHRVIS
;
A
#
# COMPACT_ATOMS: atom_id res chain seq x y z
N MET A 1 -49.65 -0.79 -0.60
CA MET A 1 -48.82 -1.32 -1.71
C MET A 1 -47.39 -0.98 -1.37
N THR A 2 -46.68 -1.97 -0.85
CA THR A 2 -45.34 -1.87 -0.28
C THR A 2 -44.28 -1.75 -1.37
N SER A 3 -43.26 -0.96 -1.06
CA SER A 3 -42.15 -0.54 -1.90
C SER A 3 -41.21 -1.71 -2.25
N ASN A 4 -41.30 -2.24 -3.47
CA ASN A 4 -40.27 -3.10 -4.06
C ASN A 4 -39.16 -2.28 -4.77
N GLY A 5 -38.98 -1.01 -4.40
CA GLY A 5 -38.06 -0.08 -5.08
C GLY A 5 -36.68 0.06 -4.43
N ASP A 6 -36.52 -0.29 -3.15
CA ASP A 6 -35.32 0.02 -2.36
C ASP A 6 -34.38 -1.17 -2.14
N GLU A 7 -34.83 -2.42 -2.33
CA GLU A 7 -33.99 -3.60 -2.07
C GLU A 7 -32.75 -3.64 -2.97
N GLY A 8 -32.89 -3.29 -4.25
CA GLY A 8 -31.76 -3.25 -5.20
C GLY A 8 -30.76 -2.11 -4.96
N GLY A 9 -31.16 -1.04 -4.26
CA GLY A 9 -30.24 0.03 -3.84
C GLY A 9 -29.42 -0.40 -2.63
N LEU A 10 -30.08 -1.05 -1.67
CA LEU A 10 -29.47 -1.51 -0.43
C LEU A 10 -28.47 -2.65 -0.65
N GLU A 11 -28.78 -3.60 -1.54
CA GLU A 11 -27.84 -4.66 -1.95
C GLU A 11 -26.56 -4.08 -2.57
N LYS A 12 -26.68 -3.09 -3.45
CA LYS A 12 -25.53 -2.41 -4.04
C LYS A 12 -24.69 -1.69 -2.97
N VAL A 13 -25.32 -1.04 -2.00
CA VAL A 13 -24.61 -0.41 -0.88
C VAL A 13 -23.85 -1.46 -0.07
N ILE A 14 -24.46 -2.60 0.23
CA ILE A 14 -23.81 -3.70 0.94
C ILE A 14 -22.58 -4.20 0.17
N ASP A 15 -22.69 -4.35 -1.14
CA ASP A 15 -21.57 -4.79 -1.98
C ASP A 15 -20.45 -3.76 -2.05
N VAL A 16 -20.77 -2.46 -2.14
CA VAL A 16 -19.78 -1.38 -2.04
C VAL A 16 -19.07 -1.41 -0.69
N VAL A 17 -19.83 -1.48 0.40
CA VAL A 17 -19.28 -1.55 1.76
C VAL A 17 -18.37 -2.77 1.91
N ARG A 18 -18.78 -3.95 1.42
CA ARG A 18 -17.96 -5.16 1.42
C ARG A 18 -16.70 -4.99 0.58
N ALA A 19 -16.79 -4.42 -0.62
CA ALA A 19 -15.65 -4.20 -1.50
C ALA A 19 -14.63 -3.26 -0.87
N VAL A 20 -15.08 -2.15 -0.28
CA VAL A 20 -14.24 -1.21 0.48
C VAL A 20 -13.58 -1.92 1.65
N SER A 21 -14.35 -2.73 2.39
CA SER A 21 -13.82 -3.50 3.51
C SER A 21 -12.74 -4.50 3.08
N SER A 22 -12.97 -5.22 1.98
CA SER A 22 -12.02 -6.19 1.42
C SER A 22 -10.77 -5.51 0.90
N ALA A 23 -10.89 -4.32 0.29
CA ALA A 23 -9.75 -3.53 -0.15
C ALA A 23 -8.92 -3.09 1.06
N ILE A 24 -9.57 -2.47 2.06
CA ILE A 24 -8.94 -2.09 3.33
C ILE A 24 -8.25 -3.30 3.96
N TYR A 25 -8.91 -4.45 3.99
CA TYR A 25 -8.36 -5.70 4.52
C TYR A 25 -7.10 -6.15 3.74
N GLY A 26 -7.14 -6.18 2.40
CA GLY A 26 -5.99 -6.53 1.57
C GLY A 26 -4.80 -5.58 1.75
N ILE A 27 -5.06 -4.29 2.02
CA ILE A 27 -4.04 -3.27 2.28
C ILE A 27 -3.51 -3.38 3.72
N LEU A 28 -4.39 -3.63 4.69
CA LEU A 28 -4.08 -3.78 6.12
C LEU A 28 -3.60 -5.19 6.47
N GLN A 29 -3.40 -6.10 5.53
CA GLN A 29 -2.79 -7.42 5.75
C GLN A 29 -1.35 -7.37 6.34
N TYR A 30 -0.76 -6.18 6.50
CA TYR A 30 0.46 -5.94 7.29
C TYR A 30 0.21 -5.63 8.78
N ALA A 31 -1.05 -5.48 9.23
CA ALA A 31 -1.42 -5.24 10.62
C ALA A 31 -2.79 -5.86 10.94
N PHE A 32 -2.78 -7.14 11.33
CA PHE A 32 -3.78 -7.88 12.14
C PHE A 32 -5.27 -7.93 11.69
N VAL A 33 -5.84 -9.13 11.82
CA VAL A 33 -7.11 -9.57 11.24
C VAL A 33 -8.33 -8.98 11.97
N ILE A 34 -9.10 -8.09 11.31
CA ILE A 34 -10.46 -7.71 11.71
C ILE A 34 -11.48 -8.63 11.03
N GLN A 35 -12.31 -9.33 11.81
CA GLN A 35 -13.37 -10.20 11.28
C GLN A 35 -14.70 -9.49 10.96
N TYR A 36 -14.81 -8.18 11.19
CA TYR A 36 -16.03 -7.42 10.86
C TYR A 36 -15.74 -6.35 9.80
N PRO A 37 -15.79 -6.72 8.51
CA PRO A 37 -15.58 -5.78 7.41
C PRO A 37 -16.60 -4.63 7.44
N ILE A 38 -17.86 -4.92 7.78
CA ILE A 38 -18.98 -4.01 7.55
C ILE A 38 -18.89 -2.69 8.34
N PRO A 39 -18.61 -2.65 9.66
CA PRO A 39 -18.49 -1.38 10.39
C PRO A 39 -17.35 -0.50 9.87
N VAL A 40 -16.20 -1.09 9.54
CA VAL A 40 -15.04 -0.37 9.01
C VAL A 40 -15.30 0.12 7.59
N GLY A 41 -15.77 -0.77 6.72
CA GLY A 41 -16.12 -0.41 5.34
C GLY A 41 -17.21 0.65 5.30
N LEU A 42 -18.18 0.62 6.20
CA LEU A 42 -19.24 1.62 6.30
C LEU A 42 -18.66 2.99 6.69
N VAL A 43 -17.85 3.06 7.76
CA VAL A 43 -17.21 4.31 8.20
C VAL A 43 -16.33 4.91 7.10
N VAL A 44 -15.51 4.08 6.45
CA VAL A 44 -14.63 4.54 5.38
C VAL A 44 -15.43 4.95 4.14
N THR A 45 -16.46 4.20 3.76
CA THR A 45 -17.32 4.55 2.62
C THR A 45 -17.96 5.92 2.82
N VAL A 46 -18.50 6.19 4.02
CA VAL A 46 -19.08 7.49 4.37
C VAL A 46 -18.04 8.61 4.28
N GLY A 47 -16.87 8.42 4.89
CA GLY A 47 -15.80 9.43 4.90
C GLY A 47 -15.25 9.74 3.50
N VAL A 48 -15.00 8.70 2.71
CA VAL A 48 -14.51 8.83 1.33
C VAL A 48 -15.59 9.45 0.44
N ALA A 49 -16.86 9.05 0.56
CA ALA A 49 -17.95 9.63 -0.22
C ALA A 49 -18.09 11.14 0.06
N LEU A 50 -18.08 11.55 1.33
CA LEU A 50 -18.10 12.97 1.71
C LEU A 50 -16.87 13.71 1.17
N TYR A 51 -15.68 13.15 1.40
CA TYR A 51 -14.43 13.76 0.95
C TYR A 51 -14.42 13.93 -0.56
N ARG A 52 -14.64 12.89 -1.36
CA ARG A 52 -14.50 13.00 -2.82
C ARG A 52 -15.54 13.90 -3.45
N ARG A 53 -16.80 13.79 -3.04
CA ARG A 53 -17.90 14.59 -3.62
C ARG A 53 -17.78 16.07 -3.28
N PHE A 54 -17.25 16.41 -2.10
CA PHE A 54 -17.23 17.79 -1.60
C PHE A 54 -15.83 18.30 -1.22
N HIS A 55 -14.75 17.65 -1.71
CA HIS A 55 -13.36 17.99 -1.33
C HIS A 55 -13.01 19.47 -1.57
N ARG A 56 -13.59 20.08 -2.60
CA ARG A 56 -13.36 21.48 -2.97
C ARG A 56 -13.87 22.45 -1.91
N GLU A 57 -14.95 22.08 -1.21
CA GLU A 57 -15.56 22.89 -0.17
C GLU A 57 -14.96 22.57 1.21
N LEU A 58 -14.70 21.29 1.49
CA LEU A 58 -14.16 20.85 2.77
C LEU A 58 -12.67 21.21 2.96
N ALA A 59 -11.88 21.26 1.88
CA ALA A 59 -10.42 21.54 1.83
C ALA A 59 -9.51 20.70 2.76
N LYS A 60 -10.09 19.87 3.62
CA LYS A 60 -9.45 19.03 4.64
C LYS A 60 -10.24 17.74 4.79
N ASN A 61 -9.56 16.73 5.31
CA ASN A 61 -10.16 15.48 5.71
C ASN A 61 -11.33 15.71 6.72
N PRO A 62 -12.55 15.19 6.44
CA PRO A 62 -13.73 15.41 7.27
C PRO A 62 -13.57 14.89 8.70
N PHE A 63 -12.84 13.80 8.92
CA PHE A 63 -12.63 13.25 10.26
C PHE A 63 -11.54 14.00 11.06
N LYS A 64 -10.69 14.79 10.41
CA LYS A 64 -9.72 15.69 11.08
C LYS A 64 -10.33 17.03 11.50
N LEU A 65 -11.54 17.36 11.04
CA LEU A 65 -12.23 18.57 11.46
C LEU A 65 -12.81 18.43 12.88
N PRO A 66 -12.82 19.50 13.69
CA PRO A 66 -13.59 19.53 14.94
C PRO A 66 -15.08 19.29 14.69
N VAL A 67 -15.79 18.71 15.65
CA VAL A 67 -17.23 18.43 15.53
C VAL A 67 -18.03 19.73 15.35
N GLU A 68 -17.61 20.82 15.99
CA GLU A 68 -18.21 22.14 15.88
C GLU A 68 -18.18 22.64 14.43
N LYS A 69 -17.05 22.47 13.75
CA LYS A 69 -16.91 22.85 12.33
C LYS A 69 -17.77 21.98 11.41
N LEU A 70 -17.91 20.70 11.73
CA LEU A 70 -18.81 19.82 10.97
C LEU A 70 -20.27 20.20 11.19
N ARG A 71 -20.64 20.66 12.39
CA ARG A 71 -21.98 21.17 12.69
C ARG A 71 -22.26 22.51 11.98
N GLU A 72 -21.27 23.40 11.89
CA GLU A 72 -21.35 24.61 11.06
C GLU A 72 -21.60 24.23 9.59
N TYR A 73 -20.78 23.32 9.05
CA TYR A 73 -20.93 22.82 7.68
C TYR A 73 -22.29 22.17 7.42
N LEU A 74 -22.80 21.40 8.40
CA LEU A 74 -24.14 20.81 8.36
C LEU A 74 -25.24 21.88 8.36
N ALA A 75 -25.10 22.92 9.19
CA ALA A 75 -26.07 24.00 9.27
C ALA A 75 -26.12 24.78 7.95
N GLU A 76 -24.95 25.10 7.37
CA GLU A 76 -24.85 25.73 6.06
C GLU A 76 -25.49 24.87 4.96
N ALA A 77 -25.19 23.57 4.93
CA ALA A 77 -25.77 22.64 3.98
C ALA A 77 -27.30 22.53 4.10
N ARG A 78 -27.84 22.58 5.32
CA ARG A 78 -29.30 22.58 5.56
C ARG A 78 -29.96 23.87 5.08
N VAL A 79 -29.34 25.03 5.31
CA VAL A 79 -29.86 26.31 4.80
C VAL A 79 -29.85 26.32 3.27
N GLU A 80 -28.78 25.81 2.67
CA GLU A 80 -28.66 25.67 1.22
C GLU A 80 -29.72 24.72 0.64
N GLU A 81 -29.89 23.53 1.24
CA GLU A 81 -30.91 22.56 0.84
C GLU A 81 -32.32 23.17 0.93
N GLU A 82 -32.63 23.88 2.01
CA GLU A 82 -33.94 24.47 2.20
C GLU A 82 -34.20 25.56 1.15
N LYS A 83 -33.20 26.40 0.86
CA LYS A 83 -33.29 27.43 -0.18
C LYS A 83 -33.55 26.81 -1.55
N LEU A 84 -32.75 25.82 -1.95
CA LEU A 84 -32.88 25.14 -3.24
C LEU A 84 -34.21 24.40 -3.35
N SER A 85 -34.67 23.74 -2.27
CA SER A 85 -35.96 23.05 -2.21
C SER A 85 -37.15 24.01 -2.29
N ARG A 86 -37.03 25.24 -1.78
CA ARG A 86 -38.04 26.29 -1.98
C ARG A 86 -38.07 26.74 -3.45
N GLU A 87 -36.91 27.05 -4.02
CA GLU A 87 -36.80 27.45 -5.44
C GLU A 87 -37.35 26.37 -6.39
N LEU A 88 -37.05 25.09 -6.13
CA LEU A 88 -37.58 23.98 -6.92
C LEU A 88 -39.11 23.91 -6.86
N ARG A 89 -39.70 24.03 -5.67
CA ARG A 89 -41.16 24.03 -5.50
C ARG A 89 -41.82 25.20 -6.24
N ASP A 90 -41.18 26.36 -6.27
CA ASP A 90 -41.70 27.52 -7.00
C ASP A 90 -41.64 27.30 -8.52
N ILE A 91 -40.55 26.73 -9.04
CA ILE A 91 -40.43 26.34 -10.45
C ILE A 91 -41.45 25.25 -10.82
N GLU A 92 -41.64 24.23 -10.00
CA GLU A 92 -42.63 23.18 -10.23
C GLU A 92 -44.06 23.75 -10.27
N ARG A 93 -44.39 24.70 -9.38
CA ARG A 93 -45.68 25.40 -9.40
C ARG A 93 -45.85 26.20 -10.70
N LEU A 94 -44.82 26.92 -11.14
CA LEU A 94 -44.86 27.67 -12.40
C LEU A 94 -45.08 26.74 -13.59
N ILE A 95 -44.38 25.61 -13.65
CA ILE A 95 -44.54 24.59 -14.70
C ILE A 95 -45.97 24.06 -14.70
N ARG A 96 -46.53 23.69 -13.54
CA ARG A 96 -47.93 23.21 -13.46
C ARG A 96 -48.94 24.23 -13.98
N ARG A 97 -48.74 25.51 -13.69
CA ARG A 97 -49.61 26.60 -14.18
C ARG A 97 -49.48 26.82 -15.69
N VAL A 98 -48.28 26.68 -16.24
CA VAL A 98 -48.02 26.69 -17.69
C VAL A 98 -48.65 25.47 -18.38
N GLU A 99 -48.61 24.30 -17.76
CA GLU A 99 -49.23 23.06 -18.27
C GLU A 99 -50.76 23.12 -18.21
N ALA A 100 -51.32 23.71 -17.15
CA ALA A 100 -52.75 23.97 -17.01
C ALA A 100 -53.29 25.08 -17.93
N GLY A 101 -52.41 25.77 -18.67
CA GLY A 101 -52.79 26.85 -19.59
C GLY A 101 -53.13 28.18 -18.90
N GLU A 102 -52.91 28.30 -17.59
CA GLU A 102 -53.10 29.55 -16.84
C GLU A 102 -52.09 30.64 -17.23
N ILE A 103 -50.90 30.22 -17.69
CA ILE A 103 -49.83 31.10 -18.14
C ILE A 103 -49.47 30.72 -19.57
N LYS A 104 -49.64 31.67 -20.50
CA LYS A 104 -49.16 31.51 -21.89
C LYS A 104 -47.68 31.85 -21.94
N VAL A 105 -46.88 30.88 -22.37
CA VAL A 105 -45.46 31.03 -22.62
C VAL A 105 -45.10 30.42 -23.96
N GLU A 106 -44.11 31.01 -24.62
CA GLU A 106 -43.49 30.43 -25.80
C GLU A 106 -42.78 29.11 -25.46
N GLU A 107 -42.62 28.25 -26.46
CA GLU A 107 -42.04 26.92 -26.28
C GLU A 107 -40.59 26.97 -25.75
N GLU A 108 -39.82 27.98 -26.16
CA GLU A 108 -38.47 28.22 -25.66
C GLU A 108 -38.43 28.50 -24.15
N HIS A 109 -39.37 29.30 -23.64
CA HIS A 109 -39.50 29.57 -22.20
C HIS A 109 -39.94 28.33 -21.42
N ARG A 110 -40.80 27.48 -22.00
CA ARG A 110 -41.19 26.19 -21.40
C ARG A 110 -39.99 25.24 -21.30
N ASN A 111 -39.14 25.21 -22.33
CA ASN A 111 -37.90 24.43 -22.31
C ASN A 111 -36.92 24.94 -21.24
N LEU A 112 -36.79 26.26 -21.10
CA LEU A 112 -35.95 26.89 -20.09
C LEU A 112 -36.41 26.57 -18.67
N LEU A 113 -37.73 26.59 -18.40
CA LEU A 113 -38.29 26.19 -17.11
C LEU A 113 -38.00 24.72 -16.78
N ASN A 114 -38.16 23.82 -17.74
CA ASN A 114 -37.86 22.39 -17.55
C ASN A 114 -36.36 22.15 -17.34
N ALA A 115 -35.49 22.87 -18.05
CA ALA A 115 -34.05 22.82 -17.83
C ALA A 115 -33.68 23.32 -16.42
N LYS A 116 -34.27 24.43 -15.98
CA LYS A 116 -34.06 24.98 -14.64
C LYS A 116 -34.57 24.02 -13.56
N ARG A 117 -35.71 23.35 -13.77
CA ARG A 117 -36.23 22.32 -12.87
C ARG A 117 -35.20 21.20 -12.68
N ARG A 118 -34.69 20.62 -13.77
CA ARG A 118 -33.66 19.55 -13.71
C ARG A 118 -32.40 19.99 -12.98
N GLN A 119 -31.91 21.21 -13.26
CA GLN A 119 -30.76 21.77 -12.55
C GLN A 119 -31.02 21.92 -11.04
N LEU A 120 -32.21 22.38 -10.65
CA LEU A 120 -32.59 22.50 -9.25
C LEU A 120 -32.81 21.14 -8.59
N GLU A 121 -33.39 20.16 -9.28
CA GLU A 121 -33.52 18.77 -8.81
C GLU A 121 -32.14 18.17 -8.47
N GLU A 122 -31.16 18.34 -9.36
CA GLU A 122 -29.78 17.89 -9.13
C GLU A 122 -29.10 18.64 -7.98
N ALA A 123 -29.27 19.97 -7.90
CA ALA A 123 -28.70 20.78 -6.83
C ALA A 123 -29.29 20.42 -5.46
N VAL A 124 -30.61 20.25 -5.37
CA VAL A 124 -31.30 19.79 -4.15
C VAL A 124 -30.81 18.40 -3.76
N LYS A 125 -30.65 17.48 -4.72
CA LYS A 125 -30.11 16.15 -4.46
C LYS A 125 -28.72 16.25 -3.83
N LEU A 126 -27.79 17.00 -4.43
CA LEU A 126 -26.43 17.17 -3.91
C LEU A 126 -26.42 17.80 -2.51
N ALA A 127 -27.24 18.81 -2.26
CA ALA A 127 -27.35 19.44 -0.94
C ALA A 127 -27.87 18.45 0.13
N ARG A 128 -28.85 17.61 -0.22
CA ARG A 128 -29.34 16.55 0.67
C ARG A 128 -28.28 15.50 0.95
N GLU A 129 -27.53 15.07 -0.07
CA GLU A 129 -26.44 14.11 0.10
C GLU A 129 -25.35 14.67 1.03
N LYS A 130 -25.02 15.96 0.88
CA LYS A 130 -24.08 16.68 1.75
C LYS A 130 -24.53 16.67 3.21
N VAL A 131 -25.82 16.95 3.46
CA VAL A 131 -26.43 16.86 4.81
C VAL A 131 -26.29 15.45 5.37
N MET A 132 -26.76 14.43 4.65
CA MET A 132 -26.76 13.04 5.12
C MET A 132 -25.35 12.52 5.43
N LEU A 133 -24.39 12.76 4.52
CA LEU A 133 -23.01 12.31 4.71
C LEU A 133 -22.34 13.02 5.90
N THR A 134 -22.59 14.32 6.06
CA THR A 134 -22.04 15.09 7.19
C THR A 134 -22.60 14.61 8.52
N GLU A 135 -23.91 14.32 8.59
CA GLU A 135 -24.54 13.76 9.79
C GLU A 135 -23.93 12.41 10.18
N MET A 136 -23.73 11.50 9.22
CA MET A 136 -23.09 10.22 9.46
C MET A 136 -21.65 10.38 9.98
N VAL A 137 -20.86 11.30 9.42
CA VAL A 137 -19.51 11.58 9.91
C VAL A 137 -19.52 12.13 11.34
N ILE A 138 -20.45 13.05 11.66
CA ILE A 138 -20.61 13.57 13.03
C ILE A 138 -20.95 12.42 13.99
N MET A 139 -21.91 11.57 13.63
CA MET A 139 -22.30 10.41 14.44
C MET A 139 -21.11 9.48 14.71
N VAL A 140 -20.28 9.20 13.69
CA VAL A 140 -19.05 8.42 13.87
C VAL A 140 -18.07 9.11 14.83
N LYS A 141 -17.85 10.42 14.67
CA LYS A 141 -16.92 11.20 15.51
C LYS A 141 -17.37 11.31 16.96
N GLU A 142 -18.66 11.50 17.21
CA GLU A 142 -19.20 11.57 18.57
C GLU A 142 -19.08 10.24 19.31
N ASN A 143 -18.92 9.13 18.57
CA ASN A 143 -18.75 7.79 19.10
C ASN A 143 -17.32 7.24 18.87
N VAL A 144 -16.31 8.12 18.77
CA VAL A 144 -14.92 7.73 18.47
C VAL A 144 -14.35 6.72 19.47
N GLU A 145 -14.72 6.82 20.75
CA GLU A 145 -14.24 5.92 21.80
C GLU A 145 -14.73 4.49 21.59
N LEU A 146 -15.99 4.35 21.17
CA LEU A 146 -16.56 3.05 20.83
C LEU A 146 -15.80 2.43 19.66
N PHE A 147 -15.56 3.19 18.60
CA PHE A 147 -14.82 2.69 17.44
C PHE A 147 -13.35 2.41 17.75
N ASN A 148 -12.73 3.17 18.64
CA ASN A 148 -11.39 2.87 19.16
C ASN A 148 -11.38 1.53 19.93
N GLN A 149 -12.44 1.20 20.68
CA GLN A 149 -12.57 -0.09 21.35
C GLN A 149 -12.82 -1.24 20.36
N LEU A 150 -13.58 -0.99 19.30
CA LEU A 150 -13.93 -1.99 18.29
C LEU A 150 -12.79 -2.33 17.32
N PHE A 151 -11.99 -1.33 16.93
CA PHE A 151 -10.98 -1.46 15.87
C PHE A 151 -9.54 -1.27 16.36
N GLY A 152 -9.35 -0.75 17.57
CA GLY A 152 -8.04 -0.28 18.05
C GLY A 152 -7.74 1.14 17.59
N ARG A 153 -7.22 1.96 18.50
CA ARG A 153 -6.99 3.40 18.27
C ARG A 153 -6.12 3.71 17.05
N ASP A 154 -4.97 3.04 16.93
CA ASP A 154 -4.00 3.30 15.85
C ASP A 154 -4.57 2.93 14.48
N MET A 155 -5.36 1.86 14.42
CA MET A 155 -5.99 1.42 13.19
C MET A 155 -7.15 2.34 12.81
N PHE A 156 -7.97 2.71 13.79
CA PHE A 156 -9.06 3.65 13.55
C PHE A 156 -8.54 5.00 13.06
N GLU A 157 -7.48 5.54 13.67
CA GLU A 157 -6.87 6.80 13.22
C GLU A 157 -6.41 6.76 11.76
N ARG A 158 -5.85 5.64 11.29
CA ARG A 158 -5.52 5.43 9.86
C ARG A 158 -6.76 5.34 8.98
N LEU A 159 -7.83 4.72 9.48
CA LEU A 159 -9.11 4.60 8.78
C LEU A 159 -9.86 5.95 8.67
N LEU A 160 -9.50 6.90 9.53
CA LEU A 160 -10.02 8.27 9.48
C LEU A 160 -9.28 9.15 8.47
N ASP A 161 -8.33 8.62 7.67
CA ASP A 161 -7.69 9.36 6.58
C ASP A 161 -8.20 8.95 5.18
N PRO A 162 -9.29 9.56 4.67
CA PRO A 162 -9.83 9.23 3.37
C PRO A 162 -8.89 9.62 2.22
N GLU A 163 -7.92 10.53 2.43
CA GLU A 163 -6.96 10.87 1.39
C GLU A 163 -5.89 9.77 1.25
N GLU A 164 -5.36 9.27 2.37
CA GLU A 164 -4.46 8.13 2.35
C GLU A 164 -5.17 6.85 1.89
N LEU A 165 -6.38 6.58 2.38
CA LEU A 165 -7.16 5.42 1.95
C LEU A 165 -7.48 5.47 0.46
N SER A 166 -7.79 6.65 -0.08
CA SER A 166 -8.02 6.80 -1.52
C SER A 166 -6.78 6.50 -2.37
N LYS A 167 -5.56 6.61 -1.82
CA LYS A 167 -4.33 6.23 -2.52
C LYS A 167 -4.10 4.72 -2.50
N LEU A 168 -4.68 4.04 -1.52
CA LEU A 168 -4.48 2.61 -1.29
C LEU A 168 -5.59 1.76 -1.94
N MET A 169 -6.76 2.33 -2.19
CA MET A 169 -7.86 1.67 -2.89
C MET A 169 -7.68 1.72 -4.41
N ASP A 170 -7.91 0.59 -5.08
CA ASP A 170 -7.89 0.52 -6.54
C ASP A 170 -8.98 1.41 -7.16
N LYS A 171 -8.73 1.87 -8.39
CA LYS A 171 -9.60 2.80 -9.13
C LYS A 171 -11.04 2.30 -9.27
N GLU A 172 -11.25 0.99 -9.32
CA GLU A 172 -12.57 0.39 -9.44
C GLU A 172 -13.40 0.57 -8.16
N VAL A 173 -12.81 0.28 -7.00
CA VAL A 173 -13.48 0.46 -5.69
C VAL A 173 -13.79 1.94 -5.43
N LEU A 174 -12.88 2.83 -5.83
CA LEU A 174 -13.12 4.27 -5.75
C LEU A 174 -14.30 4.74 -6.60
N ARG A 175 -14.42 4.25 -7.83
CA ARG A 175 -15.56 4.54 -8.71
C ARG A 175 -16.87 4.02 -8.11
N MET A 176 -16.83 2.84 -7.49
CA MET A 176 -17.99 2.29 -6.78
C MET A 176 -18.44 3.20 -5.65
N VAL A 177 -17.53 3.68 -4.81
CA VAL A 177 -17.83 4.65 -3.73
C VAL A 177 -18.37 5.98 -4.29
N GLU A 178 -17.78 6.50 -5.37
CA GLU A 178 -18.27 7.73 -6.01
C GLU A 178 -19.69 7.57 -6.56
N SER A 179 -20.05 6.37 -7.02
CA SER A 179 -21.37 6.06 -7.57
C SER A 179 -22.41 5.61 -6.53
N VAL A 180 -22.04 5.52 -5.25
CA VAL A 180 -22.93 5.00 -4.20
C VAL A 180 -24.21 5.85 -4.08
N ASP A 181 -25.37 5.21 -3.98
CA ASP A 181 -26.59 5.95 -3.66
C ASP A 181 -26.56 6.36 -2.18
N VAL A 182 -26.43 7.67 -1.92
CA VAL A 182 -26.28 8.20 -0.56
C VAL A 182 -27.55 8.04 0.26
N GLY A 183 -28.73 8.06 -0.38
CA GLY A 183 -30.00 7.78 0.30
C GLY A 183 -30.01 6.35 0.87
N SER A 184 -29.70 5.36 0.04
CA SER A 184 -29.58 3.96 0.45
C SER A 184 -28.46 3.76 1.49
N LEU A 185 -27.32 4.45 1.33
CA LEU A 185 -26.23 4.42 2.30
C LEU A 185 -26.66 4.96 3.66
N HIS A 186 -27.38 6.08 3.68
CA HIS A 186 -27.92 6.69 4.90
C HIS A 186 -28.96 5.78 5.57
N THR A 187 -29.84 5.16 4.79
CA THR A 187 -30.78 4.15 5.30
C THR A 187 -30.05 2.97 5.93
N TYR A 188 -29.08 2.39 5.21
CA TYR A 188 -28.25 1.29 5.70
C TYR A 188 -27.49 1.67 6.97
N PHE A 189 -26.86 2.86 6.99
CA PHE A 189 -26.15 3.38 8.14
C PHE A 189 -27.07 3.48 9.36
N ASN A 190 -28.26 4.07 9.22
CA ASN A 190 -29.19 4.22 10.33
C ASN A 190 -29.81 2.90 10.80
N GLN A 191 -29.78 1.85 9.99
CA GLN A 191 -30.16 0.50 10.40
C GLN A 191 -29.04 -0.19 11.19
N VAL A 192 -27.80 -0.07 10.72
CA VAL A 192 -26.65 -0.80 11.27
C VAL A 192 -26.03 -0.07 12.47
N PHE A 193 -25.88 1.25 12.40
CA PHE A 193 -25.19 2.05 13.41
C PHE A 193 -25.80 1.91 14.81
N PRO A 194 -27.14 1.97 15.01
CA PRO A 194 -27.72 1.73 16.33
C PRO A 194 -27.49 0.31 16.86
N LEU A 195 -27.37 -0.69 15.97
CA LEU A 195 -27.04 -2.06 16.38
C LEU A 195 -25.60 -2.14 16.93
N ILE A 196 -24.67 -1.44 16.28
CA ILE A 196 -23.28 -1.29 16.74
C ILE A 196 -23.25 -0.65 18.13
N LEU A 197 -24.01 0.43 18.35
CA LEU A 197 -24.06 1.10 19.65
C LEU A 197 -24.66 0.20 20.75
N ARG A 198 -25.69 -0.60 20.43
CA ARG A 198 -26.41 -1.43 21.41
C ARG A 198 -25.69 -2.72 21.78
N ASN A 199 -24.97 -3.32 20.84
CA ASN A 199 -24.22 -4.54 21.10
C ASN A 199 -22.80 -4.44 20.49
N PRO A 200 -21.93 -3.58 21.05
CA PRO A 200 -20.60 -3.37 20.49
C PRO A 200 -19.80 -4.67 20.41
N GLU A 201 -19.90 -5.53 21.42
CA GLU A 201 -19.23 -6.83 21.48
C GLU A 201 -19.59 -7.76 20.31
N GLY A 202 -20.83 -7.70 19.81
CA GLY A 202 -21.26 -8.46 18.62
C GLY A 202 -20.64 -7.98 17.29
N PHE A 203 -20.03 -6.79 17.31
CA PHE A 203 -19.29 -6.19 16.18
C PHE A 203 -17.81 -5.97 16.50
N ARG A 204 -17.38 -6.34 17.72
CA ARG A 204 -16.00 -6.24 18.16
C ARG A 204 -15.21 -7.26 17.37
N ALA A 205 -14.12 -6.83 16.75
CA ALA A 205 -13.18 -7.77 16.16
C ALA A 205 -12.85 -8.84 17.21
N GLU A 206 -13.17 -10.11 16.93
CA GLU A 206 -12.59 -11.21 17.68
C GLU A 206 -11.09 -11.13 17.44
N VAL A 207 -10.36 -10.46 18.35
CA VAL A 207 -8.93 -10.66 18.49
C VAL A 207 -8.80 -12.04 19.11
N LYS A 208 -8.86 -13.08 18.27
CA LYS A 208 -8.55 -14.43 18.73
C LYS A 208 -7.13 -14.40 19.31
N PRO A 209 -6.94 -14.69 20.60
CA PRO A 209 -5.63 -15.02 21.11
C PRO A 209 -5.22 -16.32 20.40
N GLU A 210 -4.19 -16.23 19.56
CA GLU A 210 -3.47 -17.34 18.91
C GLU A 210 -4.31 -18.54 18.41
N GLN A 211 -4.69 -18.49 17.13
CA GLN A 211 -4.12 -19.51 16.23
C GLN A 211 -3.27 -18.76 15.22
N PRO A 212 -1.99 -19.14 15.03
CA PRO A 212 -1.13 -18.45 14.09
C PRO A 212 -1.82 -18.43 12.72
N PRO A 213 -1.66 -17.35 11.92
CA PRO A 213 -2.27 -17.29 10.59
C PRO A 213 -1.93 -18.60 9.87
N GLN A 214 -2.87 -19.17 9.11
CA GLN A 214 -2.43 -20.14 8.10
C GLN A 214 -1.37 -19.39 7.29
N PRO A 215 -0.11 -19.84 7.35
CA PRO A 215 0.95 -19.12 6.68
C PRO A 215 0.57 -19.10 5.19
N PRO A 216 0.95 -18.07 4.41
CA PRO A 216 1.15 -18.32 2.97
C PRO A 216 1.91 -19.64 2.91
N PRO A 217 1.49 -20.64 2.10
CA PRO A 217 1.98 -22.01 2.18
C PRO A 217 3.46 -21.92 2.49
N ARG A 218 3.86 -22.35 3.72
CA ARG A 218 5.20 -22.02 4.23
C ARG A 218 6.11 -22.33 3.06
N PRO A 219 6.89 -21.35 2.55
CA PRO A 219 7.79 -21.66 1.46
C PRO A 219 8.53 -22.89 1.93
N GLY A 220 8.39 -24.00 1.20
CA GLY A 220 8.99 -25.25 1.64
C GLY A 220 10.44 -24.94 1.88
N TYR A 221 11.00 -25.29 3.04
CA TYR A 221 12.41 -25.08 3.21
C TYR A 221 13.11 -26.22 2.53
N VAL A 222 14.12 -25.90 1.74
CA VAL A 222 15.05 -26.92 1.26
C VAL A 222 15.59 -27.66 2.50
N PRO A 223 15.61 -29.01 2.49
CA PRO A 223 16.09 -29.80 3.62
C PRO A 223 17.45 -29.31 4.12
N LEU A 224 17.58 -29.15 5.43
CA LEU A 224 18.77 -28.56 6.05
C LEU A 224 20.03 -29.38 5.72
N GLU A 225 19.90 -30.70 5.59
CA GLU A 225 20.99 -31.60 5.23
C GLU A 225 21.56 -31.27 3.85
N LEU A 226 20.68 -30.93 2.89
CA LEU A 226 21.09 -30.54 1.54
C LEU A 226 21.76 -29.16 1.55
N VAL A 227 21.19 -28.20 2.28
CA VAL A 227 21.76 -26.85 2.42
C VAL A 227 23.11 -26.92 3.15
N ASP A 228 23.23 -27.70 4.21
CA ASP A 228 24.46 -27.89 5.00
C ASP A 228 25.56 -28.54 4.16
N ARG A 229 25.23 -29.53 3.33
CA ARG A 229 26.17 -30.16 2.39
C ARG A 229 26.66 -29.12 1.37
N LEU A 230 25.75 -28.45 0.69
CA LEU A 230 26.11 -27.46 -0.34
C LEU A 230 26.86 -26.26 0.24
N ALA A 231 26.57 -25.82 1.45
CA ALA A 231 27.27 -24.70 2.09
C ALA A 231 28.70 -25.06 2.51
N ARG A 232 29.01 -26.34 2.71
CA ARG A 232 30.38 -26.80 3.01
C ARG A 232 31.21 -26.99 1.74
N GLU A 233 30.66 -27.68 0.75
CA GLU A 233 31.42 -28.23 -0.38
C GLU A 233 30.71 -28.16 -1.73
N GLY A 234 29.51 -27.55 -1.80
CA GLY A 234 28.73 -27.47 -3.03
C GLY A 234 29.42 -26.68 -4.15
N GLY A 235 29.29 -27.16 -5.38
CA GLY A 235 29.74 -26.44 -6.57
C GLY A 235 28.86 -25.23 -6.90
N VAL A 236 29.34 -24.37 -7.81
CA VAL A 236 28.56 -23.22 -8.29
C VAL A 236 27.29 -23.67 -9.00
N GLU A 237 27.38 -24.68 -9.87
CA GLU A 237 26.22 -25.20 -10.62
C GLU A 237 25.19 -25.85 -9.70
N ASP A 238 25.62 -26.59 -8.66
CA ASP A 238 24.71 -27.19 -7.68
C ASP A 238 23.86 -26.12 -6.97
N TRP A 239 24.47 -24.95 -6.68
CA TRP A 239 23.78 -23.81 -6.09
C TRP A 239 22.85 -23.12 -7.08
N VAL A 240 23.27 -22.95 -8.33
CA VAL A 240 22.42 -22.39 -9.40
C VAL A 240 21.17 -23.24 -9.58
N ASP A 241 21.33 -24.56 -9.68
CA ASP A 241 20.23 -25.51 -9.88
C ASP A 241 19.27 -25.52 -8.69
N LEU A 242 19.81 -25.50 -7.47
CA LEU A 242 18.98 -25.43 -6.27
C LEU A 242 18.15 -24.14 -6.22
N ILE A 243 18.78 -22.98 -6.45
CA ILE A 243 18.09 -21.68 -6.38
C ILE A 243 17.03 -21.56 -7.47
N ARG A 244 17.31 -22.01 -8.70
CA ARG A 244 16.31 -22.04 -9.79
C ARG A 244 15.11 -22.91 -9.43
N ARG A 245 15.35 -24.11 -8.92
CA ARG A 245 14.29 -24.99 -8.44
C ARG A 245 13.47 -24.31 -7.35
N SER A 246 14.13 -23.69 -6.37
CA SER A 246 13.47 -22.96 -5.29
C SER A 246 12.65 -21.76 -5.78
N LEU A 247 13.10 -21.06 -6.84
CA LEU A 247 12.33 -20.01 -7.50
C LEU A 247 11.05 -20.54 -8.18
N GLU A 248 11.09 -21.75 -8.73
CA GLU A 248 9.96 -22.41 -9.39
C GLU A 248 8.97 -23.03 -8.40
N THR A 249 9.49 -23.70 -7.36
CA THR A 249 8.69 -24.40 -6.35
C THR A 249 8.21 -23.49 -5.22
N GLY A 250 8.75 -22.26 -5.13
CA GLY A 250 8.49 -21.33 -4.03
C GLY A 250 9.17 -21.75 -2.72
N GLU A 251 10.12 -22.67 -2.77
CA GLU A 251 10.92 -23.07 -1.62
C GLU A 251 11.95 -22.01 -1.23
N ARG A 252 12.36 -21.98 0.04
CA ARG A 252 13.38 -21.07 0.55
C ARG A 252 14.61 -21.81 1.05
N VAL A 253 15.76 -21.18 0.83
CA VAL A 253 17.07 -21.63 1.29
C VAL A 253 17.44 -20.81 2.52
N ARG A 254 17.53 -21.48 3.66
CA ARG A 254 17.91 -20.85 4.93
C ARG A 254 19.26 -21.36 5.40
N LEU A 255 20.21 -20.45 5.59
CA LEU A 255 21.55 -20.76 6.05
C LEU A 255 21.67 -20.56 7.58
N PRO A 256 22.23 -21.53 8.31
CA PRO A 256 22.73 -21.29 9.66
C PRO A 256 23.74 -20.12 9.70
N PRO A 257 23.51 -19.09 10.54
CA PRO A 257 24.34 -17.89 10.55
C PRO A 257 25.78 -18.20 10.99
N GLY A 258 26.76 -17.61 10.30
CA GLY A 258 28.18 -17.65 10.67
C GLY A 258 28.89 -19.01 10.52
N ARG A 259 28.18 -20.11 10.25
CA ARG A 259 28.73 -21.48 10.26
C ARG A 259 29.61 -21.81 9.05
N TYR A 260 29.39 -21.14 7.93
CA TYR A 260 30.00 -21.46 6.64
C TYR A 260 30.92 -20.38 6.09
N VAL A 261 31.14 -19.31 6.84
CA VAL A 261 32.08 -18.25 6.45
C VAL A 261 33.46 -18.87 6.27
N GLY A 262 34.01 -18.77 5.05
CA GLY A 262 35.28 -19.37 4.67
C GLY A 262 35.21 -20.78 4.06
N ARG A 263 34.04 -21.43 4.02
CA ARG A 263 33.84 -22.70 3.32
C ARG A 263 33.65 -22.49 1.83
N GLU A 264 34.22 -23.39 1.02
CA GLU A 264 34.16 -23.31 -0.43
C GLU A 264 32.72 -23.28 -0.96
N GLY A 265 31.84 -24.11 -0.39
CA GLY A 265 30.42 -24.13 -0.74
C GLY A 265 29.72 -22.78 -0.57
N TYR A 266 29.97 -22.07 0.53
CA TYR A 266 29.40 -20.75 0.78
C TYR A 266 29.96 -19.68 -0.18
N ARG A 267 31.24 -19.79 -0.58
CA ARG A 267 31.81 -18.92 -1.62
C ARG A 267 31.13 -19.16 -2.97
N ASN A 268 30.87 -20.43 -3.29
CA ASN A 268 30.21 -20.84 -4.52
C ASN A 268 28.74 -20.42 -4.57
N LEU A 269 28.04 -20.35 -3.43
CA LEU A 269 26.71 -19.75 -3.35
C LEU A 269 26.69 -18.28 -3.80
N ILE A 270 27.64 -17.47 -3.31
CA ILE A 270 27.69 -16.05 -3.68
C ILE A 270 28.03 -15.90 -5.17
N ARG A 271 28.90 -16.76 -5.71
CA ARG A 271 29.18 -16.84 -7.16
C ARG A 271 27.93 -17.21 -7.96
N ALA A 272 27.15 -18.18 -7.49
CA ALA A 272 25.89 -18.57 -8.10
C ALA A 272 24.87 -17.42 -8.11
N LEU A 273 24.76 -16.66 -7.01
CA LEU A 273 23.92 -15.45 -6.95
C LEU A 273 24.37 -14.40 -7.98
N TYR A 274 25.68 -14.18 -8.14
CA TYR A 274 26.21 -13.28 -9.16
C TYR A 274 25.83 -13.73 -10.58
N LEU A 275 25.88 -15.03 -10.87
CA LEU A 275 25.47 -15.59 -12.16
C LEU A 275 23.97 -15.39 -12.42
N LEU A 276 23.13 -15.74 -11.45
CA LEU A 276 21.67 -15.68 -11.57
C LEU A 276 21.14 -14.26 -11.77
N LEU A 277 21.88 -13.22 -11.38
CA LEU A 277 21.50 -11.82 -11.65
C LEU A 277 21.48 -11.44 -13.15
N GLU A 278 21.96 -12.32 -14.05
CA GLU A 278 21.77 -12.21 -15.51
C GLU A 278 20.34 -12.45 -15.94
N THR A 279 19.69 -13.44 -15.34
CA THR A 279 18.37 -13.92 -15.77
C THR A 279 17.28 -13.56 -14.78
N GLU A 280 17.63 -13.41 -13.50
CA GLU A 280 16.69 -13.22 -12.39
C GLU A 280 16.71 -11.80 -11.80
N LYS A 281 15.55 -11.40 -11.25
CA LYS A 281 15.42 -10.13 -10.54
C LYS A 281 16.04 -10.21 -9.14
N PRO A 282 16.76 -9.16 -8.67
CA PRO A 282 17.34 -9.13 -7.32
C PRO A 282 16.32 -9.42 -6.20
N SER A 283 15.10 -8.89 -6.31
CA SER A 283 14.04 -9.10 -5.32
C SER A 283 13.70 -10.58 -5.13
N LYS A 284 13.60 -11.36 -6.22
CA LYS A 284 13.30 -12.79 -6.17
C LYS A 284 14.42 -13.60 -5.51
N LEU A 285 15.68 -13.26 -5.79
CA LEU A 285 16.83 -13.95 -5.19
C LEU A 285 16.91 -13.70 -3.68
N LYS A 286 16.57 -12.49 -3.23
CA LYS A 286 16.49 -12.15 -1.80
C LYS A 286 15.34 -12.84 -1.08
N GLU A 287 14.25 -13.11 -1.78
CA GLU A 287 13.11 -13.87 -1.24
C GLU A 287 13.45 -15.35 -1.09
N VAL A 288 14.21 -15.93 -2.03
CA VAL A 288 14.59 -17.35 -2.00
C VAL A 288 15.72 -17.63 -1.01
N VAL A 289 16.74 -16.77 -0.93
CA VAL A 289 17.88 -16.96 -0.03
C VAL A 289 17.72 -16.09 1.21
N GLU A 290 17.28 -16.71 2.30
CA GLU A 290 17.02 -16.03 3.57
C GLU A 290 18.30 -15.84 4.40
N ASP A 291 19.10 -14.85 4.02
CA ASP A 291 20.28 -14.45 4.77
C ASP A 291 20.49 -12.93 4.69
N ARG A 292 20.67 -12.27 5.84
CA ARG A 292 20.81 -10.81 5.93
C ARG A 292 22.07 -10.31 5.22
N PHE A 293 23.17 -11.05 5.32
CA PHE A 293 24.40 -10.72 4.63
C PHE A 293 24.18 -10.90 3.12
N LEU A 294 23.70 -12.06 2.66
CA LEU A 294 23.53 -12.32 1.23
C LEU A 294 22.51 -11.41 0.55
N SER A 295 21.46 -10.99 1.27
CA SER A 295 20.48 -10.04 0.74
C SER A 295 21.12 -8.70 0.37
N ARG A 296 22.02 -8.18 1.22
CA ARG A 296 22.80 -6.98 0.93
C ARG A 296 23.84 -7.24 -0.17
N ALA A 297 24.42 -8.45 -0.23
CA ALA A 297 25.38 -8.84 -1.26
C ALA A 297 24.74 -8.81 -2.65
N VAL A 298 23.51 -9.29 -2.78
CA VAL A 298 22.75 -9.28 -4.05
C VAL A 298 22.62 -7.86 -4.63
N ASP A 299 22.40 -6.85 -3.80
CA ASP A 299 22.33 -5.46 -4.26
C ASP A 299 23.67 -4.97 -4.80
N TYR A 300 24.75 -5.19 -4.06
CA TYR A 300 26.08 -4.77 -4.51
C TYR A 300 26.53 -5.53 -5.75
N LEU A 301 26.29 -6.84 -5.82
CA LEU A 301 26.61 -7.62 -7.01
C LEU A 301 25.84 -7.10 -8.23
N LYS A 302 24.56 -6.70 -8.07
CA LYS A 302 23.80 -6.06 -9.15
C LYS A 302 24.42 -4.73 -9.57
N GLN A 303 24.79 -3.88 -8.61
CA GLN A 303 25.40 -2.58 -8.89
C GLN A 303 26.77 -2.72 -9.56
N LEU A 304 27.63 -3.62 -9.06
CA LEU A 304 28.93 -3.93 -9.64
C LEU A 304 28.82 -4.41 -11.09
N ARG A 305 27.77 -5.17 -11.42
CA ARG A 305 27.49 -5.57 -12.82
C ARG A 305 27.04 -4.42 -13.70
N SER A 306 26.38 -3.41 -13.13
CA SER A 306 25.86 -2.26 -13.89
C SER A 306 26.88 -1.14 -14.09
N GLY A 307 28.01 -1.15 -13.38
CA GLY A 307 29.04 -0.13 -13.53
C GLY A 307 29.94 0.01 -12.31
N VAL A 308 30.03 1.24 -11.79
CA VAL A 308 30.94 1.63 -10.71
C VAL A 308 30.17 1.79 -9.41
N VAL A 309 30.71 1.24 -8.31
CA VAL A 309 30.19 1.42 -6.95
C VAL A 309 31.16 2.30 -6.18
N GLU A 310 30.74 3.51 -5.82
CA GLU A 310 31.50 4.44 -4.98
C GLU A 310 30.92 4.46 -3.56
N VAL A 311 31.78 4.30 -2.56
CA VAL A 311 31.40 4.35 -1.14
C VAL A 311 32.37 5.24 -0.37
N ALA A 312 31.86 5.87 0.69
CA ALA A 312 32.69 6.64 1.61
C ALA A 312 33.61 5.69 2.40
N PRO A 313 34.90 6.04 2.62
CA PRO A 313 35.86 5.14 3.26
C PRO A 313 35.47 4.68 4.66
N ASP A 314 34.80 5.55 5.41
CA ASP A 314 34.39 5.29 6.79
C ASP A 314 32.98 4.69 6.89
N SER A 315 32.33 4.36 5.76
CA SER A 315 30.98 3.78 5.78
C SER A 315 31.02 2.28 6.11
N SER A 316 29.94 1.80 6.73
CA SER A 316 29.75 0.36 6.94
C SER A 316 29.71 -0.44 5.63
N ASP A 317 29.40 0.20 4.49
CA ASP A 317 29.38 -0.44 3.17
C ASP A 317 30.78 -0.76 2.68
N ALA A 318 31.77 0.07 3.00
CA ALA A 318 33.16 -0.16 2.59
C ALA A 318 33.72 -1.46 3.21
N GLY A 319 33.56 -1.62 4.53
CA GLY A 319 33.95 -2.86 5.21
C GLY A 319 33.14 -4.08 4.73
N TYR A 320 31.83 -3.89 4.51
CA TYR A 320 30.98 -4.95 3.99
C TYR A 320 31.41 -5.44 2.59
N LEU A 321 31.73 -4.52 1.68
CA LEU A 321 32.20 -4.86 0.33
C LEU A 321 33.56 -5.56 0.36
N ASP A 322 34.44 -5.15 1.27
CA ASP A 322 35.74 -5.81 1.49
C ASP A 322 35.55 -7.25 1.96
N ASP A 323 34.64 -7.48 2.92
CA ASP A 323 34.28 -8.82 3.39
C ASP A 323 33.69 -9.67 2.26
N LEU A 324 32.79 -9.09 1.45
CA LEU A 324 32.18 -9.77 0.31
C LEU A 324 33.24 -10.20 -0.72
N LEU A 325 34.18 -9.30 -1.06
CA LEU A 325 35.27 -9.60 -1.99
C LEU A 325 36.23 -10.64 -1.42
N GLN A 326 36.61 -10.52 -0.15
CA GLN A 326 37.49 -11.47 0.52
C GLN A 326 36.85 -12.87 0.57
N ILE A 327 35.55 -12.97 0.86
CA ILE A 327 34.84 -14.26 0.86
C ILE A 327 34.78 -14.84 -0.56
N THR A 328 34.41 -14.05 -1.56
CA THR A 328 34.13 -14.54 -2.93
C THR A 328 35.36 -14.82 -3.77
N CYS A 329 36.35 -13.92 -3.68
CA CYS A 329 37.54 -13.89 -4.52
C CYS A 329 38.79 -14.36 -3.77
N GLY A 330 38.80 -14.27 -2.43
CA GLY A 330 40.01 -14.46 -1.64
C GLY A 330 40.93 -13.26 -1.75
N ASP A 331 42.23 -13.52 -1.63
CA ASP A 331 43.25 -12.47 -1.67
C ASP A 331 43.37 -11.82 -3.06
N PRO A 332 43.74 -10.54 -3.13
CA PRO A 332 43.92 -9.85 -4.41
C PRO A 332 45.03 -10.50 -5.24
N VAL A 333 44.79 -10.66 -6.54
CA VAL A 333 45.77 -11.20 -7.49
C VAL A 333 46.83 -10.17 -7.89
N ARG A 334 46.54 -8.88 -7.70
CA ARG A 334 47.47 -7.77 -7.92
C ARG A 334 47.15 -6.65 -6.93
N GLU A 335 48.18 -6.04 -6.38
CA GLU A 335 48.07 -4.84 -5.56
C GLU A 335 49.11 -3.82 -6.01
N GLU A 336 48.67 -2.60 -6.26
CA GLU A 336 49.51 -1.46 -6.61
C GLU A 336 49.26 -0.33 -5.63
N ARG A 337 50.36 0.27 -5.17
CA ARG A 337 50.32 1.39 -4.22
C ARG A 337 51.10 2.55 -4.80
N THR A 338 50.42 3.68 -4.94
CA THR A 338 51.03 4.97 -5.22
C THR A 338 50.78 5.90 -4.03
N GLU A 339 51.33 7.12 -4.08
CA GLU A 339 51.09 8.13 -3.04
C GLU A 339 49.60 8.51 -2.94
N SER A 340 48.90 8.56 -4.08
CA SER A 340 47.50 8.99 -4.16
C SER A 340 46.49 7.85 -4.26
N GLU A 341 46.89 6.61 -4.54
CA GLU A 341 45.96 5.50 -4.76
C GLU A 341 46.46 4.16 -4.21
N VAL A 342 45.53 3.31 -3.77
CA VAL A 342 45.76 1.87 -3.57
C VAL A 342 44.78 1.12 -4.44
N VAL A 343 45.30 0.40 -5.43
CA VAL A 343 44.52 -0.38 -6.38
C VAL A 343 44.73 -1.86 -6.09
N ARG A 344 43.64 -2.59 -5.86
CA ARG A 344 43.62 -4.04 -5.69
C ARG A 344 42.76 -4.66 -6.79
N GLN A 345 43.25 -5.72 -7.39
CA GLN A 345 42.48 -6.50 -8.36
C GLN A 345 42.17 -7.87 -7.77
N TYR A 346 40.89 -8.24 -7.79
CA TYR A 346 40.38 -9.50 -7.31
C TYR A 346 39.87 -10.31 -8.49
N LYS A 347 40.11 -11.63 -8.48
CA LYS A 347 39.65 -12.53 -9.55
C LYS A 347 38.46 -13.35 -9.07
N LEU A 348 37.29 -13.07 -9.62
CA LEU A 348 36.07 -13.84 -9.39
C LEU A 348 35.97 -14.97 -10.42
N GLN A 349 36.14 -16.20 -9.95
CA GLN A 349 36.01 -17.40 -10.80
C GLN A 349 34.54 -17.85 -10.85
N LEU A 350 33.99 -17.97 -12.06
CA LEU A 350 32.60 -18.30 -12.34
C LEU A 350 32.54 -19.51 -13.29
N GLY A 351 33.00 -20.67 -12.81
CA GLY A 351 33.08 -21.90 -13.61
C GLY A 351 34.03 -21.75 -14.80
N GLY A 352 33.46 -21.52 -16.00
CA GLY A 352 34.20 -21.36 -17.26
C GLY A 352 34.67 -19.94 -17.60
N ARG A 353 34.33 -18.92 -16.79
CA ARG A 353 34.76 -17.53 -17.01
C ARG A 353 35.34 -16.91 -15.75
N ALA A 354 36.27 -15.99 -15.91
CA ALA A 354 36.81 -15.19 -14.82
C ALA A 354 36.43 -13.72 -15.03
N VAL A 355 36.03 -13.05 -13.95
CA VAL A 355 35.77 -11.60 -13.93
C VAL A 355 36.77 -10.95 -13.01
N THR A 356 37.38 -9.85 -13.43
CA THR A 356 38.30 -9.09 -12.57
C THR A 356 37.55 -7.92 -11.95
N ILE A 357 37.63 -7.79 -10.63
CA ILE A 357 37.05 -6.68 -9.87
C ILE A 357 38.20 -5.81 -9.38
N GLU A 358 38.23 -4.56 -9.82
CA GLU A 358 39.16 -3.54 -9.34
C GLU A 358 38.53 -2.81 -8.14
N ARG A 359 39.28 -2.74 -7.05
CA ARG A 359 39.01 -1.88 -5.90
C ARG A 359 40.09 -0.80 -5.83
N ARG A 360 39.68 0.46 -5.84
CA ARG A 360 40.56 1.62 -5.78
C ARG A 360 40.22 2.47 -4.57
N VAL A 361 41.20 2.66 -3.68
CA VAL A 361 41.12 3.67 -2.62
C VAL A 361 41.84 4.91 -3.11
N VAL A 362 41.11 6.01 -3.28
CA VAL A 362 41.68 7.31 -3.61
C VAL A 362 42.02 8.03 -2.32
N LYS A 363 43.26 8.50 -2.20
CA LYS A 363 43.78 9.22 -1.03
C LYS A 363 44.02 10.67 -1.36
N ASP A 364 43.87 11.50 -0.34
CA ASP A 364 44.30 12.88 -0.37
C ASP A 364 45.84 12.94 -0.43
N PRO A 365 46.45 13.57 -1.45
CA PRO A 365 47.91 13.64 -1.59
C PRO A 365 48.61 14.40 -0.46
N ALA A 366 47.92 15.35 0.19
CA ALA A 366 48.48 16.18 1.24
C ALA A 366 48.36 15.56 2.64
N THR A 367 47.29 14.81 2.89
CA THR A 367 47.02 14.22 4.23
C THR A 367 47.16 12.71 4.30
N GLY A 368 47.27 12.02 3.15
CA GLY A 368 47.33 10.56 3.05
C GLY A 368 46.01 9.84 3.43
N ARG A 369 44.95 10.58 3.78
CA ARG A 369 43.65 10.04 4.20
C ARG A 369 42.85 9.55 3.00
N ALA A 370 42.13 8.45 3.16
CA ALA A 370 41.22 7.97 2.13
C ALA A 370 40.07 8.98 1.94
N GLN A 371 39.76 9.33 0.69
CA GLN A 371 38.64 10.21 0.32
C GLN A 371 37.46 9.41 -0.22
N LYS A 372 37.73 8.37 -1.03
CA LYS A 372 36.70 7.48 -1.57
C LYS A 372 37.24 6.08 -1.87
N VAL A 373 36.34 5.09 -1.80
CA VAL A 373 36.60 3.72 -2.24
C VAL A 373 35.70 3.41 -3.42
N VAL A 374 36.31 2.98 -4.52
CA VAL A 374 35.64 2.72 -5.79
C VAL A 374 35.82 1.26 -6.17
N HIS A 375 34.72 0.59 -6.52
CA HIS A 375 34.73 -0.77 -7.01
C HIS A 375 34.15 -0.82 -8.43
N ARG A 376 34.80 -1.55 -9.33
CA ARG A 376 34.32 -1.73 -10.70
C ARG A 376 34.74 -3.08 -11.27
N VAL A 377 33.91 -3.62 -12.14
CA VAL A 377 34.32 -4.76 -12.97
C VAL A 377 35.19 -4.24 -14.12
N ILE A 378 36.36 -4.86 -14.29
CA ILE A 378 37.24 -4.63 -15.43
C ILE A 378 37.31 -5.93 -16.23
N SER A 379 36.81 -5.88 -17.47
CA SER A 379 36.74 -7.02 -18.40
C SER A 379 38.10 -7.37 -18.98
#